data_AF-A0A812WFR1-F1
#
_entry.id   AF-A0A812WFR1-F1
#
_cell.length_a   1.000
_cell.length_b   1.000
_cell.length_c   1.000
_cell.angle_alpha   90.00
_cell.angle_beta   90.00
_cell.angle_gamma   90.00
#
_symmetry.space_group_name_H-M   'P 1'
#
loop_
_entity.id
_entity.type
_entity.pdbx_description
1 polymer ?
#
loop_
_entity_poly.entity_id
_entity_poly.type
_entity_poly.pdbx_seq_one_letter_code
_entity_poly.pdbx_strand_id
1 'polypeptide(L)'
;IEKFKTEIDKLQSKQKALSEKIQEHSGGKDEFYAKKAELRAQLDELSGKIDVLQARKEEINRAVGSKRDEEREKRNTLNTMKKSIVFSSEADIDNRIASIEFQLCTESVPLKEEKKLLAEIQQLKKNRSKVSHMQQMEQNPSTVDPTMSMKEQKDVINEEMNRYRDEKRKIQ
;
A
#
# COMPACT_ATOMS: atom_id res chain seq x y z
N ILE A 1 -16.95 -54.60 69.37
CA ILE A 1 -17.57 -54.68 68.02
C ILE A 1 -18.37 -53.41 67.70
N GLU A 2 -19.21 -52.89 68.60
CA GLU A 2 -19.96 -51.63 68.37
C GLU A 2 -19.09 -50.39 68.16
N LYS A 3 -18.01 -50.20 68.92
CA LYS A 3 -17.10 -49.05 68.76
C LYS A 3 -16.50 -48.97 67.35
N PHE A 4 -16.12 -50.11 66.77
CA PHE A 4 -15.62 -50.19 65.39
C PHE A 4 -16.69 -49.84 64.36
N LYS A 5 -17.95 -50.27 64.56
CA LYS A 5 -19.05 -49.86 63.68
C LYS A 5 -19.26 -48.35 63.71
N THR A 6 -19.25 -47.73 64.90
CA THR A 6 -19.41 -46.27 65.02
C THR A 6 -18.26 -45.48 64.40
N GLU A 7 -17.04 -46.02 64.40
CA GLU A 7 -15.90 -45.40 63.70
C GLU A 7 -16.01 -45.55 62.18
N ILE A 8 -16.45 -46.72 61.70
CA ILE A 8 -16.73 -46.94 60.27
C ILE A 8 -17.82 -45.98 59.77
N ASP A 9 -18.91 -45.82 60.51
CA ASP A 9 -20.00 -44.90 60.15
C ASP A 9 -19.53 -43.44 60.12
N LYS A 10 -18.69 -43.04 61.08
CA LYS A 10 -18.07 -41.70 61.10
C LYS A 10 -17.12 -41.48 59.91
N LEU A 11 -16.33 -42.49 59.54
CA LEU A 11 -15.42 -42.42 58.39
C LEU A 11 -16.20 -42.37 57.08
N GLN A 12 -17.27 -43.15 56.93
CA GLN A 12 -18.15 -43.11 55.75
C GLN A 12 -18.86 -41.75 55.61
N SER A 13 -19.31 -41.17 56.72
CA SER A 13 -19.90 -39.82 56.73
C SER A 13 -18.88 -38.75 56.30
N LYS A 14 -17.65 -38.82 56.84
CA LYS A 14 -16.56 -37.92 56.42
C LYS A 14 -16.18 -38.11 54.96
N GLN A 15 -16.18 -39.34 54.46
CA GLN A 15 -15.89 -39.65 53.06
C GLN A 15 -16.95 -39.05 52.12
N LYS A 16 -18.24 -39.18 52.47
CA LYS A 16 -19.34 -38.56 51.70
C LYS A 16 -19.22 -37.04 51.68
N ALA A 17 -19.01 -36.42 52.84
CA ALA A 17 -18.86 -34.97 52.94
C ALA A 17 -17.65 -34.41 52.16
N LEU A 18 -16.53 -35.17 52.14
CA LEU A 18 -15.38 -34.83 51.30
C LEU A 18 -15.68 -35.00 49.81
N SER A 19 -16.39 -36.05 49.43
CA SER A 19 -16.77 -36.31 48.03
C SER A 19 -17.70 -35.22 47.49
N GLU A 20 -18.67 -34.76 48.29
CA GLU A 20 -19.58 -33.66 47.94
C GLU A 20 -18.82 -32.35 47.76
N LYS A 21 -17.91 -32.00 48.67
CA LYS A 21 -17.05 -30.81 48.53
C LYS A 21 -16.16 -30.86 47.30
N ILE A 22 -15.63 -32.04 46.95
CA ILE A 22 -14.83 -32.22 45.73
C ILE A 22 -15.70 -32.01 44.50
N GLN A 23 -16.92 -32.57 44.49
CA GLN A 23 -17.84 -32.48 43.36
C GLN A 23 -18.34 -31.05 43.12
N GLU A 24 -18.69 -30.35 44.20
CA GLU A 24 -19.10 -28.95 44.19
C GLU A 24 -17.97 -28.03 43.69
N HIS A 25 -16.73 -28.30 44.10
CA HIS A 25 -15.58 -27.56 43.61
C HIS A 25 -15.19 -27.93 42.16
N SER A 26 -15.46 -29.16 41.71
CA SER A 26 -15.18 -29.61 40.35
C SER A 26 -16.19 -29.10 39.32
N GLY A 27 -17.46 -28.91 39.68
CA GLY A 27 -18.50 -28.44 38.75
C GLY A 27 -18.22 -27.05 38.19
N GLY A 28 -17.70 -26.12 39.01
CA GLY A 28 -17.30 -24.79 38.55
C GLY A 28 -16.02 -24.78 37.69
N LYS A 29 -15.23 -25.87 37.74
CA LYS A 29 -13.96 -25.98 37.02
C LYS A 29 -14.18 -26.17 35.53
N ASP A 30 -15.13 -27.02 35.15
CA ASP A 30 -15.47 -27.30 33.75
C ASP A 30 -16.11 -26.08 33.08
N GLU A 31 -17.01 -25.37 33.77
CA GLU A 31 -17.57 -24.10 33.27
C GLU A 31 -16.51 -23.00 33.14
N PHE A 32 -15.56 -22.93 34.08
CA PHE A 32 -14.44 -22.00 33.99
C PHE A 32 -13.52 -22.31 32.81
N TYR A 33 -13.21 -23.58 32.56
CA TYR A 33 -12.41 -23.98 31.39
C TYR A 33 -13.17 -23.76 30.08
N ALA A 34 -14.48 -23.99 30.04
CA ALA A 34 -15.31 -23.70 28.87
C ALA A 34 -15.32 -22.20 28.54
N LYS A 35 -15.60 -21.34 29.53
CA LYS A 35 -15.55 -19.87 29.36
C LYS A 35 -14.15 -19.39 28.98
N LYS A 36 -13.10 -19.97 29.57
CA LYS A 36 -11.72 -19.65 29.22
C LYS A 36 -11.38 -20.05 27.78
N ALA A 37 -11.85 -21.21 27.32
CA ALA A 37 -11.66 -21.66 25.95
C ALA A 37 -12.41 -20.76 24.97
N GLU A 38 -13.63 -20.34 25.31
CA GLU A 38 -14.45 -19.42 24.52
C GLU A 38 -13.82 -18.03 24.40
N LEU A 39 -13.39 -17.43 25.52
CA LEU A 39 -12.68 -16.14 25.51
C LEU A 39 -11.38 -16.23 24.72
N ARG A 40 -10.66 -17.36 24.80
CA ARG A 40 -9.44 -17.58 24.01
C ARG A 40 -9.75 -17.68 22.51
N ALA A 41 -10.81 -18.39 22.12
CA ALA A 41 -11.24 -18.47 20.74
C ALA A 41 -11.64 -17.08 20.19
N GLN A 42 -12.33 -16.27 20.99
CA GLN A 42 -12.66 -14.89 20.62
C GLN A 42 -11.40 -14.00 20.46
N LEU A 43 -10.42 -14.14 21.36
CA LEU A 43 -9.14 -13.44 21.26
C LEU A 43 -8.36 -13.85 20.00
N ASP A 44 -8.35 -15.14 19.67
CA ASP A 44 -7.68 -15.67 18.49
C ASP A 44 -8.35 -15.18 17.20
N GLU A 45 -9.69 -15.16 17.15
CA GLU A 45 -10.46 -14.61 16.01
C GLU A 45 -10.20 -13.12 15.80
N LEU A 46 -10.24 -12.32 16.88
CA LEU A 46 -9.93 -10.89 16.81
C LEU A 46 -8.48 -10.64 16.38
N SER A 47 -7.54 -11.47 16.85
CA SER A 47 -6.15 -11.38 16.42
C SER A 47 -6.01 -11.68 14.92
N GLY A 48 -6.70 -12.70 14.41
CA GLY A 48 -6.70 -13.02 12.98
C GLY A 48 -7.26 -11.89 12.12
N LYS A 49 -8.35 -11.22 12.56
CA LYS A 49 -8.90 -10.05 11.86
C LYS A 49 -7.92 -8.88 11.83
N ILE A 50 -7.18 -8.65 12.92
CA ILE A 50 -6.14 -7.61 12.98
C ILE A 50 -5.00 -7.94 12.01
N ASP A 51 -4.56 -9.19 11.94
CA ASP A 51 -3.46 -9.61 11.06
C ASP A 51 -3.82 -9.42 9.57
N VAL A 52 -5.05 -9.75 9.17
CA VAL A 52 -5.55 -9.52 7.81
C VAL A 52 -5.58 -8.03 7.46
N LEU A 53 -6.09 -7.20 8.38
CA LEU A 53 -6.13 -5.75 8.18
C LEU A 53 -4.73 -5.14 8.13
N GLN A 54 -3.80 -5.65 8.94
CA GLN A 54 -2.41 -5.22 8.92
C GLN A 54 -1.73 -5.58 7.58
N ALA A 55 -1.95 -6.79 7.08
CA ALA A 55 -1.44 -7.20 5.76
C ALA A 55 -1.95 -6.29 4.64
N ARG A 56 -3.26 -5.99 4.64
CA ARG A 56 -3.88 -5.07 3.67
C ARG A 56 -3.30 -3.65 3.76
N LYS A 57 -3.05 -3.16 4.98
CA LYS A 57 -2.40 -1.87 5.19
C LYS A 57 -0.96 -1.85 4.65
N GLU A 58 -0.21 -2.91 4.85
CA GLU A 58 1.15 -3.03 4.32
C GLU A 58 1.16 -3.04 2.79
N GLU A 59 0.23 -3.76 2.16
CA GLU A 59 0.07 -3.79 0.71
C GLU A 59 -0.25 -2.40 0.15
N ILE A 60 -1.21 -1.69 0.76
CA ILE A 60 -1.54 -0.31 0.36
C ILE A 60 -0.32 0.61 0.52
N ASN A 61 0.44 0.50 1.61
CA ASN A 61 1.65 1.32 1.79
C ASN A 61 2.72 1.01 0.73
N ARG A 62 2.92 -0.26 0.35
CA ARG A 62 3.84 -0.65 -0.73
C ARG A 62 3.38 -0.08 -2.07
N ALA A 63 2.09 -0.21 -2.38
CA ALA A 63 1.52 0.32 -3.62
C ALA A 63 1.64 1.86 -3.70
N VAL A 64 1.42 2.56 -2.59
CA VAL A 64 1.60 4.02 -2.51
C VAL A 64 3.07 4.41 -2.67
N GLY A 65 4.00 3.68 -2.04
CA GLY A 65 5.44 3.87 -2.21
C GLY A 65 5.86 3.75 -3.68
N SER A 66 5.52 2.62 -4.32
CA SER A 66 5.85 2.36 -5.73
C SER A 66 5.29 3.45 -6.66
N LYS A 67 4.00 3.82 -6.49
CA LYS A 67 3.38 4.86 -7.32
C LYS A 67 4.06 6.22 -7.16
N ARG A 68 4.42 6.60 -5.93
CA ARG A 68 5.14 7.86 -5.67
C ARG A 68 6.54 7.87 -6.29
N ASP A 69 7.25 6.74 -6.20
CA ASP A 69 8.57 6.62 -6.82
C ASP A 69 8.48 6.67 -8.34
N GLU A 70 7.51 5.98 -8.95
CA GLU A 70 7.24 6.05 -10.39
C GLU A 70 6.87 7.47 -10.85
N GLU A 71 6.01 8.18 -10.11
CA GLU A 71 5.67 9.58 -10.42
C GLU A 71 6.87 10.51 -10.29
N ARG A 72 7.71 10.29 -9.28
CA ARG A 72 8.95 11.05 -9.09
C ARG A 72 9.92 10.82 -10.25
N GLU A 73 10.11 9.58 -10.67
CA GLU A 73 10.97 9.22 -11.80
C GLU A 73 10.42 9.78 -13.13
N LYS A 74 9.11 9.69 -13.37
CA LYS A 74 8.45 10.32 -14.53
C LYS A 74 8.64 11.84 -14.54
N ARG A 75 8.53 12.49 -13.38
CA ARG A 75 8.75 13.94 -13.26
C ARG A 75 10.22 14.32 -13.47
N ASN A 76 11.15 13.53 -12.95
CA ASN A 76 12.59 13.74 -13.13
C ASN A 76 13.01 13.57 -14.59
N THR A 77 12.52 12.51 -15.25
CA THR A 77 12.76 12.26 -16.68
C THR A 77 12.16 13.37 -17.53
N LEU A 78 10.92 13.79 -17.28
CA LEU A 78 10.30 14.96 -17.93
C LEU A 78 11.13 16.23 -17.76
N ASN A 79 11.59 16.53 -16.55
CA ASN A 79 12.38 17.74 -16.30
C ASN A 79 13.76 17.68 -16.99
N THR A 80 14.38 16.50 -17.06
CA THR A 80 15.64 16.28 -17.78
C THR A 80 15.43 16.42 -19.29
N MET A 81 14.34 15.86 -19.83
CA MET A 81 13.95 16.03 -21.24
C MET A 81 13.70 17.50 -21.57
N LYS A 82 12.93 18.22 -20.74
CA LYS A 82 12.70 19.66 -20.88
C LYS A 82 14.00 20.46 -20.94
N LYS A 83 14.97 20.15 -20.09
CA LYS A 83 16.30 20.81 -20.10
C LYS A 83 17.12 20.48 -21.34
N SER A 84 16.95 19.29 -21.91
CA SER A 84 17.70 18.85 -23.09
C SER A 84 17.16 19.40 -24.42
N ILE A 85 15.90 19.83 -24.44
CA ILE A 85 15.24 20.34 -25.63
C ILE A 85 15.36 21.88 -25.62
N VAL A 86 16.00 22.43 -26.64
CA VAL A 86 16.17 23.90 -26.81
C VAL A 86 14.88 24.58 -27.28
N PHE A 87 14.01 23.84 -27.97
CA PHE A 87 12.77 24.37 -28.55
C PHE A 87 11.54 24.04 -27.70
N SER A 88 10.70 25.05 -27.47
CA SER A 88 9.55 24.95 -26.58
C SER A 88 8.35 24.27 -27.23
N SER A 89 8.25 24.28 -28.57
CA SER A 89 7.11 23.76 -29.32
C SER A 89 7.52 23.07 -30.62
N GLU A 90 6.67 22.16 -31.11
CA GLU A 90 6.83 21.57 -32.44
C GLU A 90 6.76 22.64 -33.54
N ALA A 91 5.91 23.67 -33.35
CA ALA A 91 5.75 24.76 -34.31
C ALA A 91 7.03 25.58 -34.49
N ASP A 92 7.79 25.84 -33.42
CA ASP A 92 9.07 26.56 -33.51
C ASP A 92 10.11 25.76 -34.29
N ILE A 93 10.11 24.43 -34.14
CA ILE A 93 10.99 23.53 -34.89
C ILE A 93 10.61 23.55 -36.38
N ASP A 94 9.31 23.44 -36.68
CA ASP A 94 8.81 23.42 -38.06
C ASP A 94 9.08 24.77 -38.76
N ASN A 95 8.91 25.90 -38.05
CA ASN A 95 9.27 27.23 -38.56
C ASN A 95 10.77 27.35 -38.86
N ARG A 96 11.64 26.82 -37.98
CA ARG A 96 13.09 26.84 -38.20
C ARG A 96 13.47 25.99 -39.41
N ILE A 97 12.90 24.80 -39.55
CA ILE A 97 13.12 23.93 -40.72
C ILE A 97 12.70 24.67 -42.01
N ALA A 98 11.51 25.27 -42.03
CA ALA A 98 11.01 26.03 -43.17
C ALA A 98 11.94 27.20 -43.54
N SER A 99 12.49 27.91 -42.54
CA SER A 99 13.46 28.99 -42.79
C SER A 99 14.74 28.51 -43.46
N ILE A 100 15.26 27.35 -43.06
CA ILE A 100 16.47 26.75 -43.64
C ILE A 100 16.18 26.24 -45.05
N GLU A 101 15.04 25.58 -45.26
CA GLU A 101 14.62 25.10 -46.58
C GLU A 101 14.41 26.26 -47.56
N PHE A 102 13.82 27.37 -47.10
CA PHE A 102 13.70 28.59 -47.89
C PHE A 102 15.08 29.14 -48.26
N GLN A 103 15.98 29.28 -47.27
CA GLN A 103 17.35 29.78 -47.48
C GLN A 103 18.11 28.91 -48.51
N LEU A 104 18.03 27.58 -48.40
CA LEU A 104 18.64 26.65 -49.34
C LEU A 104 18.06 26.74 -50.75
N CYS A 105 16.79 27.12 -50.88
CA CYS A 105 16.13 27.25 -52.18
C CYS A 105 16.38 28.60 -52.86
N THR A 106 16.54 29.68 -52.07
CA THR A 106 16.65 31.04 -52.60
C THR A 106 18.07 31.59 -52.65
N GLU A 107 18.96 31.08 -51.79
CA GLU A 107 20.35 31.55 -51.71
C GLU A 107 21.33 30.51 -52.26
N SER A 108 22.37 30.99 -52.93
CA SER A 108 23.48 30.14 -53.35
C SER A 108 24.46 29.99 -52.18
N VAL A 109 24.20 29.03 -51.30
CA VAL A 109 25.03 28.74 -50.12
C VAL A 109 26.20 27.85 -50.53
N PRO A 110 27.45 28.10 -50.07
CA PRO A 110 28.58 27.22 -50.36
C PRO A 110 28.33 25.80 -49.81
N LEU A 111 28.81 24.78 -50.53
CA LEU A 111 28.58 23.35 -50.23
C LEU A 111 28.87 22.94 -48.77
N LYS A 112 29.83 23.62 -48.12
CA LYS A 112 30.19 23.38 -46.72
C LYS A 112 29.10 23.84 -45.75
N GLU A 113 28.44 24.95 -46.05
CA GLU A 113 27.35 25.52 -45.26
C GLU A 113 26.03 24.80 -45.55
N GLU A 114 25.77 24.46 -46.80
CA GLU A 114 24.63 23.61 -47.18
C GLU A 114 24.62 22.29 -46.40
N LYS A 115 25.78 21.61 -46.27
CA LYS A 115 25.90 20.40 -45.44
C LYS A 115 25.61 20.65 -43.96
N LYS A 116 25.97 21.82 -43.42
CA LYS A 116 25.67 22.18 -42.02
C LYS A 116 24.18 22.40 -41.83
N LEU A 117 23.53 23.12 -42.75
CA LEU A 117 22.09 23.38 -42.73
C LEU A 117 21.28 22.08 -42.84
N LEU A 118 21.69 21.14 -43.70
CA LEU A 118 21.07 19.81 -43.77
C LEU A 118 21.26 18.99 -42.49
N ALA A 119 22.43 19.08 -41.85
CA ALA A 119 22.65 18.44 -40.56
C ALA A 119 21.79 19.07 -39.44
N GLU A 120 21.59 20.38 -39.48
CA GLU A 120 20.68 21.11 -38.57
C GLU A 120 19.24 20.64 -38.76
N ILE A 121 18.74 20.53 -40.00
CA ILE A 121 17.40 19.98 -40.29
C ILE A 121 17.24 18.56 -39.72
N GLN A 122 18.25 17.69 -39.87
CA GLN A 122 18.19 16.33 -39.31
C GLN A 122 18.13 16.34 -37.77
N GLN A 123 18.88 17.22 -37.11
CA GLN A 123 18.81 17.37 -35.65
C GLN A 123 17.46 17.93 -35.19
N LEU A 124 16.94 18.93 -35.89
CA LEU A 124 15.63 19.53 -35.63
C LEU A 124 14.50 18.50 -35.75
N LYS A 125 14.50 17.66 -36.79
CA LYS A 125 13.53 16.56 -36.95
C LYS A 125 13.60 15.55 -35.79
N LYS A 126 14.80 15.22 -35.29
CA LYS A 126 14.96 14.35 -34.10
C LYS A 126 14.42 15.02 -32.84
N ASN A 127 14.63 16.32 -32.68
CA ASN A 127 14.13 17.08 -31.53
C ASN A 127 12.60 17.21 -31.57
N ARG A 128 11.99 17.34 -32.75
CA ARG A 128 10.52 17.35 -32.94
C ARG A 128 9.86 16.12 -32.32
N SER A 129 10.38 14.93 -32.63
CA SER A 129 9.86 13.67 -32.07
C SER A 129 9.96 13.63 -30.53
N LYS A 130 11.05 14.17 -29.96
CA LYS A 130 11.22 14.25 -28.50
C LYS A 130 10.24 15.22 -27.85
N VAL A 131 9.98 16.37 -28.47
CA VAL A 131 8.98 17.35 -28.01
C VAL A 131 7.59 16.72 -28.01
N SER A 132 7.23 16.00 -29.08
CA SER A 132 5.95 15.30 -29.17
C SER A 132 5.77 14.27 -28.06
N HIS A 133 6.79 13.45 -27.81
CA HIS A 133 6.76 12.45 -26.74
C HIS A 133 6.69 13.09 -25.34
N MET A 134 7.40 14.19 -25.13
CA MET A 134 7.32 14.98 -23.90
C MET A 134 5.91 15.54 -23.70
N GLN A 135 5.31 16.14 -24.73
CA GLN A 135 3.95 16.68 -24.67
C GLN A 135 2.91 15.59 -24.38
N GLN A 136 3.06 14.38 -24.94
CA GLN A 136 2.20 13.24 -24.58
C GLN A 136 2.37 12.82 -23.12
N MET A 137 3.59 12.80 -22.60
CA MET A 137 3.87 12.51 -21.19
C MET A 137 3.30 13.60 -20.26
N GLU A 138 3.28 14.87 -20.69
CA GLU A 138 2.69 15.98 -19.96
C GLU A 138 1.16 16.01 -20.01
N GLN A 139 0.55 15.61 -21.13
CA GLN A 139 -0.91 15.54 -21.32
C GLN A 139 -1.58 14.38 -20.58
N ASN A 140 -0.79 13.48 -19.99
CA ASN A 140 -1.24 12.56 -18.96
C ASN A 140 -0.85 13.08 -17.56
N PRO A 141 -1.30 14.27 -17.11
CA PRO A 141 -1.23 14.54 -15.68
C PRO A 141 -2.21 13.54 -15.05
N SER A 142 -1.71 12.69 -14.15
CA SER A 142 -2.55 11.93 -13.23
C SER A 142 -3.39 12.94 -12.43
N THR A 143 -4.55 13.34 -12.95
CA THR A 143 -5.39 14.44 -12.41
C THR A 143 -6.05 14.07 -11.09
N VAL A 144 -5.97 12.79 -10.71
CA VAL A 144 -6.38 12.28 -9.41
C VAL A 144 -5.13 11.72 -8.75
N ASP A 145 -4.65 12.37 -7.70
CA ASP A 145 -3.59 11.84 -6.85
C ASP A 145 -4.04 10.46 -6.36
N PRO A 146 -3.50 9.35 -6.90
CA PRO A 146 -3.95 8.01 -6.56
C PRO A 146 -3.70 7.71 -5.08
N THR A 147 -2.86 8.52 -4.42
CA THR A 147 -2.54 8.40 -3.00
C THR A 147 -3.63 8.94 -2.10
N MET A 148 -4.53 9.81 -2.59
CA MET A 148 -5.67 10.30 -1.80
C MET A 148 -6.68 9.17 -1.51
N SER A 149 -7.15 8.46 -2.54
CA SER A 149 -8.10 7.34 -2.36
C SER A 149 -7.50 6.21 -1.52
N MET A 150 -6.19 5.96 -1.69
CA MET A 150 -5.47 4.95 -0.90
C MET A 150 -5.25 5.38 0.55
N LYS A 151 -5.15 6.68 0.83
CA LYS A 151 -5.05 7.24 2.18
C LYS A 151 -6.38 7.10 2.92
N GLU A 152 -7.50 7.39 2.27
CA GLU A 152 -8.84 7.15 2.82
C GLU A 152 -9.04 5.67 3.16
N GLN A 153 -8.64 4.75 2.28
CA GLN A 153 -8.66 3.31 2.56
C GLN A 153 -7.79 2.93 3.77
N LYS A 154 -6.63 3.56 3.92
CA LYS A 154 -5.73 3.33 5.06
C LYS A 154 -6.33 3.84 6.37
N ASP A 155 -7.04 4.97 6.35
CA ASP A 155 -7.67 5.54 7.54
C ASP A 155 -8.83 4.65 8.01
N VAL A 156 -9.66 4.15 7.09
CA VAL A 156 -10.70 3.14 7.40
C VAL A 156 -10.10 1.88 8.01
N ILE A 157 -9.02 1.33 7.43
CA ILE A 157 -8.34 0.15 7.98
C ILE A 157 -7.76 0.41 9.38
N ASN A 158 -7.24 1.62 9.64
CA ASN A 158 -6.73 1.97 10.96
C ASN A 158 -7.86 2.08 11.98
N GLU A 159 -9.00 2.65 11.61
CA GLU A 159 -10.18 2.70 12.47
C GLU A 159 -10.70 1.30 12.81
N GLU A 160 -10.82 0.41 11.82
CA GLU A 160 -11.23 -0.97 12.04
C GLU A 160 -10.23 -1.73 12.93
N MET A 161 -8.91 -1.57 12.70
CA MET A 161 -7.90 -2.18 13.57
C MET A 161 -7.97 -1.66 15.00
N ASN A 162 -8.22 -0.36 15.20
CA ASN A 162 -8.35 0.21 16.54
C ASN A 162 -9.59 -0.35 17.26
N ARG A 163 -10.72 -0.50 16.56
CA ARG A 163 -11.91 -1.15 17.12
C ARG A 163 -11.64 -2.57 17.58
N TYR A 164 -11.01 -3.40 16.73
CA TYR A 164 -10.67 -4.78 17.11
C TYR A 164 -9.63 -4.86 18.24
N ARG A 165 -8.70 -3.90 18.32
CA ARG A 165 -7.74 -3.80 19.44
C ARG A 165 -8.43 -3.41 20.74
N ASP A 166 -9.42 -2.53 20.70
CA ASP A 166 -10.20 -2.14 21.87
C ASP A 166 -11.15 -3.26 22.32
N GLU A 167 -11.75 -4.01 21.40
CA GLU A 167 -12.51 -5.22 21.70
C GLU A 167 -11.61 -6.30 22.34
N LYS A 168 -10.41 -6.51 21.79
CA LYS A 168 -9.43 -7.43 22.37
C LYS A 168 -9.02 -7.03 23.78
N ARG A 169 -8.83 -5.73 24.05
CA ARG A 169 -8.53 -5.20 25.39
C ARG A 169 -9.66 -5.36 26.40
N LYS A 170 -10.92 -5.41 25.95
CA LYS A 170 -12.08 -5.63 26.83
C LYS A 170 -12.25 -7.10 27.23
N ILE A 171 -11.71 -8.01 26.42
CA ILE A 171 -11.78 -9.47 26.62
C ILE A 171 -10.58 -9.98 27.45
N GLN A 172 -9.43 -9.31 27.36
CA GLN A 172 -8.19 -9.64 28.05
C GLN A 172 -8.17 -9.16 29.50
#